data_AF-A0A7W7A0H0-F1
#
_entry.id   AF-A0A7W7A0H0-F1
#
_cell.length_a   1.000
_cell.length_b   1.000
_cell.length_c   1.000
_cell.angle_alpha   90.00
_cell.angle_beta   90.00
_cell.angle_gamma   90.00
#
_symmetry.space_group_name_H-M   'P 1'
#
loop_
_entity.id
_entity.type
_entity.pdbx_description
1 polymer ?
#
loop_
_entity_poly.entity_id
_entity_poly.type
_entity_poly.pdbx_seq_one_letter_code
_entity_poly.pdbx_strand_id
1 'polypeptide(L)'
;MDLHEQWEALGSWVRAVEQRAWLYIQAFNNDKEQGGAVELQLINGLVSAYNSSFEFVEKCDERDVKGFPELLTRLRQSRRIPAEHFIPSQLEIGKVDKLYIKGLVRDLVISLGLIEADITRLLADVEVWIGGKTELALKHLQRLLVVDLHLKTKWKSAYHLRETACERLGGAHFLWHGLWAFKVDTHGARTDLVTYEPIDERAVGASGGALVLTEWKKIDDPKRGAIERVFAQAKGQALNYVSGALGAIELKSVVHLVAVSLFPIPKAELPPDTIEQGKTIRFVNIVLDPPAPSEGKY
;
A
#
# COMPACT_ATOMS: atom_id res chain seq x y z
N MET A 1 12.43 3.18 -6.82
CA MET A 1 11.90 3.81 -5.60
C MET A 1 10.40 3.61 -5.58
N ASP A 2 9.85 3.16 -4.45
CA ASP A 2 8.43 2.85 -4.26
C ASP A 2 7.56 4.11 -4.39
N LEU A 3 6.34 4.03 -4.94
CA LEU A 3 5.47 5.21 -5.07
C LEU A 3 5.00 5.69 -3.69
N HIS A 4 4.73 4.79 -2.76
CA HIS A 4 4.37 5.20 -1.39
C HIS A 4 5.57 5.76 -0.64
N GLU A 5 6.77 5.19 -0.76
CA GLU A 5 8.00 5.73 -0.18
C GLU A 5 8.38 7.08 -0.80
N GLN A 6 8.28 7.21 -2.13
CA GLN A 6 8.44 8.49 -2.81
C GLN A 6 7.42 9.51 -2.30
N TRP A 7 6.16 9.10 -2.14
CA TRP A 7 5.12 9.96 -1.61
C TRP A 7 5.29 10.26 -0.12
N GLU A 8 5.83 9.35 0.69
CA GLU A 8 6.12 9.60 2.10
C GLU A 8 7.22 10.64 2.23
N ALA A 9 8.30 10.49 1.46
CA ALA A 9 9.39 11.47 1.42
C ALA A 9 8.89 12.82 0.87
N LEU A 10 8.20 12.81 -0.27
CA LEU A 10 7.67 14.01 -0.91
C LEU A 10 6.60 14.68 -0.06
N GLY A 11 5.62 13.92 0.40
CA GLY A 11 4.50 14.33 1.25
C GLY A 11 4.98 14.88 2.59
N SER A 12 6.02 14.29 3.21
CA SER A 12 6.65 14.85 4.41
C SER A 12 7.23 16.25 4.15
N TRP A 13 7.93 16.42 3.02
CA TRP A 13 8.43 17.73 2.61
C TRP A 13 7.30 18.72 2.26
N VAL A 14 6.28 18.28 1.53
CA VAL A 14 5.07 19.06 1.19
C VAL A 14 4.42 19.59 2.48
N ARG A 15 4.14 18.71 3.45
CA ARG A 15 3.57 19.08 4.76
C ARG A 15 4.46 20.06 5.52
N ALA A 16 5.78 19.92 5.46
CA ALA A 16 6.71 20.86 6.08
C ALA A 16 6.69 22.25 5.41
N VAL A 17 6.52 22.33 4.09
CA VAL A 17 6.34 23.59 3.36
C VAL A 17 4.99 24.23 3.72
N GLU A 18 3.91 23.44 3.74
CA GLU A 18 2.58 23.90 4.15
C GLU A 18 2.56 24.45 5.57
N GLN A 19 3.19 23.75 6.51
CA GLN A 19 3.27 24.20 7.91
C GLN A 19 3.96 25.56 8.02
N ARG A 20 5.08 25.76 7.32
CA ARG A 20 5.77 27.05 7.28
C ARG A 20 4.89 28.15 6.68
N ALA A 21 4.12 27.82 5.64
CA ALA A 21 3.24 28.76 5.00
C ALA A 21 2.03 29.14 5.88
N TRP A 22 1.46 28.19 6.64
CA TRP A 22 0.43 28.47 7.63
C TRP A 22 0.95 29.39 8.75
N LEU A 23 2.16 29.14 9.25
CA LEU A 23 2.80 30.02 10.24
C LEU A 23 2.99 31.44 9.68
N TYR A 24 3.42 31.56 8.42
CA TYR A 24 3.53 32.86 7.74
C TYR A 24 2.17 33.59 7.67
N ILE A 25 1.10 32.88 7.26
CA ILE A 25 -0.25 33.45 7.16
C ILE A 25 -0.76 33.93 8.53
N GLN A 26 -0.47 33.19 9.60
CA GLN A 26 -0.88 33.50 10.97
C GLN A 26 -0.09 34.65 11.59
N ALA A 27 1.21 34.73 11.32
CA ALA A 27 2.08 35.76 11.89
C ALA A 27 1.83 37.17 11.33
N PHE A 28 1.30 37.28 10.10
CA PHE A 28 1.10 38.57 9.44
C PHE A 28 -0.29 39.17 9.70
N ASN A 29 -0.34 40.20 10.56
CA ASN A 29 -1.52 41.02 10.79
C ASN A 29 -1.43 42.36 10.02
N ASN A 30 -2.01 42.41 8.81
CA ASN A 30 -2.37 43.63 8.07
C ASN A 30 -1.32 44.75 7.88
N ASP A 31 -0.02 44.46 7.89
CA ASP A 31 0.99 45.46 7.53
C ASP A 31 1.15 45.62 6.01
N LYS A 32 1.04 46.87 5.52
CA LYS A 32 1.28 47.27 4.12
C LYS A 32 2.77 47.31 3.74
N GLU A 33 3.61 46.63 4.50
CA GLU A 33 5.04 46.56 4.19
C GLU A 33 5.26 45.83 2.87
N GLN A 34 6.37 46.14 2.21
CA GLN A 34 6.75 45.47 0.97
C GLN A 34 7.31 44.07 1.26
N GLY A 35 6.98 43.09 0.40
CA GLY A 35 7.49 41.73 0.52
C GLY A 35 9.02 41.65 0.38
N GLY A 36 9.64 40.78 1.17
CA GLY A 36 11.08 40.57 1.21
C GLY A 36 11.52 39.20 0.70
N ALA A 37 12.76 38.85 1.01
CA ALA A 37 13.37 37.59 0.59
C ALA A 37 12.69 36.34 1.19
N VAL A 38 12.10 36.47 2.39
CA VAL A 38 11.44 35.36 3.09
C VAL A 38 10.17 34.93 2.34
N GLU A 39 9.35 35.89 1.93
CA GLU A 39 8.14 35.65 1.15
C GLU A 39 8.46 34.96 -0.18
N LEU A 40 9.49 35.43 -0.87
CA LEU A 40 9.92 34.86 -2.14
C LEU A 40 10.41 33.42 -1.96
N GLN A 41 11.19 33.14 -0.91
CA GLN A 41 11.65 31.78 -0.59
C GLN A 41 10.47 30.85 -0.28
N LEU A 42 9.46 31.34 0.44
CA LEU A 42 8.27 30.56 0.77
C LEU A 42 7.45 30.23 -0.49
N ILE A 43 7.20 31.22 -1.36
CA ILE A 43 6.49 31.03 -2.62
C ILE A 43 7.23 30.01 -3.50
N ASN A 44 8.55 30.15 -3.64
CA ASN A 44 9.35 29.20 -4.41
C ASN A 44 9.27 27.77 -3.84
N GLY A 45 9.27 27.64 -2.51
CA GLY A 45 9.06 26.36 -1.84
C GLY A 45 7.70 25.75 -2.15
N LEU A 46 6.62 26.54 -2.08
CA LEU A 46 5.26 26.09 -2.38
C LEU A 46 5.09 25.69 -3.84
N VAL A 47 5.64 26.47 -4.77
CA VAL A 47 5.57 26.17 -6.21
C VAL A 47 6.35 24.90 -6.54
N SER A 48 7.54 24.74 -5.95
CA SER A 48 8.33 23.51 -6.09
C SER A 48 7.54 22.30 -5.55
N ALA A 49 6.89 22.44 -4.39
CA ALA A 49 6.08 21.39 -3.79
C ALA A 49 4.87 21.02 -4.66
N TYR A 50 4.18 22.02 -5.20
CA TYR A 50 3.08 21.84 -6.13
C TYR A 50 3.50 21.09 -7.40
N ASN A 51 4.57 21.53 -8.06
CA ASN A 51 5.08 20.90 -9.28
C ASN A 51 5.51 19.46 -9.03
N SER A 52 6.25 19.23 -7.95
CA SER A 52 6.69 17.87 -7.58
C SER A 52 5.50 16.94 -7.30
N SER A 53 4.43 17.46 -6.71
CA SER A 53 3.20 16.70 -6.46
C SER A 53 2.45 16.39 -7.77
N PHE A 54 2.43 17.33 -8.70
CA PHE A 54 1.84 17.13 -10.03
C PHE A 54 2.64 16.10 -10.86
N GLU A 55 3.96 16.21 -10.89
CA GLU A 55 4.86 15.23 -11.51
C GLU A 55 4.67 13.83 -10.92
N PHE A 56 4.45 13.74 -9.60
CA PHE A 56 4.11 12.48 -8.96
C PHE A 56 2.79 11.89 -9.47
N VAL A 57 1.75 12.72 -9.62
CA VAL A 57 0.45 12.28 -10.17
C VAL A 57 0.59 11.80 -11.62
N GLU A 58 1.34 12.52 -12.48
CA GLU A 58 1.60 12.09 -13.85
C GLU A 58 2.33 10.75 -13.91
N LYS A 59 3.33 10.55 -13.04
CA LYS A 59 4.04 9.28 -12.91
C LYS A 59 3.14 8.12 -12.45
N CYS A 60 2.14 8.39 -11.61
CA CYS A 60 1.15 7.39 -11.21
C CYS A 60 0.18 7.04 -12.34
N ASP A 61 -0.24 8.04 -13.13
CA ASP A 61 -1.07 7.84 -14.33
C ASP A 61 -0.35 7.00 -15.39
N GLU A 62 0.93 7.29 -15.67
CA GLU A 62 1.78 6.50 -16.58
C GLU A 62 1.92 5.02 -16.17
N ARG A 63 1.67 4.73 -14.89
CA ARG A 63 1.71 3.37 -14.29
C ARG A 63 0.33 2.75 -14.14
N ASP A 64 -0.72 3.39 -14.64
CA ASP A 64 -2.11 2.95 -14.56
C ASP A 64 -2.58 2.70 -13.11
N VAL A 65 -2.11 3.53 -12.16
CA VAL A 65 -2.55 3.42 -10.76
C VAL A 65 -3.98 3.91 -10.64
N LYS A 66 -4.88 3.04 -10.19
CA LYS A 66 -6.31 3.32 -10.07
C LYS A 66 -6.62 4.67 -9.40
N GLY A 67 -7.45 5.48 -10.04
CA GLY A 67 -7.92 6.77 -9.52
C GLY A 67 -7.00 7.96 -9.82
N PHE A 68 -5.73 7.72 -10.19
CA PHE A 68 -4.83 8.78 -10.62
C PHE A 68 -5.15 9.38 -12.00
N PRO A 69 -5.65 8.61 -13.01
CA PRO A 69 -6.10 9.21 -14.27
C PRO A 69 -7.22 10.24 -14.09
N GLU A 70 -8.19 9.95 -13.22
CA GLU A 70 -9.28 10.87 -12.87
C GLU A 70 -8.76 12.07 -12.08
N LEU A 71 -7.83 11.86 -11.13
CA LEU A 71 -7.17 12.95 -10.41
C LEU A 71 -6.41 13.85 -11.36
N LEU A 72 -5.58 13.31 -12.26
CA LEU A 72 -4.81 14.08 -13.23
C LEU A 72 -5.72 14.87 -14.17
N THR A 73 -6.79 14.24 -14.67
CA THR A 73 -7.81 14.90 -15.47
C THR A 73 -8.44 16.06 -14.70
N ARG A 74 -8.82 15.83 -13.44
CA ARG A 74 -9.35 16.88 -12.57
C ARG A 74 -8.32 17.98 -12.39
N LEU A 75 -7.08 17.70 -12.02
CA LEU A 75 -6.03 18.71 -11.82
C LEU A 75 -5.74 19.53 -13.08
N ARG A 76 -5.75 18.89 -14.25
CA ARG A 76 -5.59 19.59 -15.55
C ARG A 76 -6.79 20.49 -15.86
N GLN A 77 -8.01 20.04 -15.60
CA GLN A 77 -9.25 20.81 -15.81
C GLN A 77 -9.45 21.90 -14.77
N SER A 78 -9.08 21.62 -13.52
CA SER A 78 -9.19 22.50 -12.36
C SER A 78 -7.91 23.28 -12.12
N ARG A 79 -7.03 23.43 -13.13
CA ARG A 79 -5.93 24.40 -13.12
C ARG A 79 -6.54 25.79 -12.94
N ARG A 80 -6.83 26.15 -11.69
CA ARG A 80 -7.28 27.49 -11.34
C ARG A 80 -6.17 28.50 -11.64
N ILE A 81 -4.91 28.10 -11.53
CA ILE A 81 -3.71 28.90 -11.80
C ILE A 81 -2.56 27.91 -12.11
N PRO A 82 -1.92 27.90 -13.30
CA PRO A 82 -0.65 27.19 -13.52
C PRO A 82 0.42 27.66 -12.50
N ALA A 83 1.35 26.80 -12.07
CA ALA A 83 2.53 27.22 -11.28
C ALA A 83 3.24 28.47 -11.87
N GLU A 84 3.22 28.54 -13.20
CA GLU A 84 3.68 29.59 -14.10
C GLU A 84 2.97 30.94 -13.91
N HIS A 85 1.76 30.94 -13.37
CA HIS A 85 0.98 32.12 -13.03
C HIS A 85 1.07 32.47 -11.53
N PHE A 86 1.57 31.54 -10.70
CA PHE A 86 1.84 31.82 -9.28
C PHE A 86 3.18 32.52 -9.07
N ILE A 87 4.12 32.35 -9.98
CA ILE A 87 5.33 33.17 -10.04
C ILE A 87 5.13 34.12 -11.21
N PRO A 88 4.60 35.34 -11.01
CA PRO A 88 4.97 36.42 -11.90
C PRO A 88 6.48 36.36 -12.02
N SER A 89 7.00 36.12 -13.22
CA SER A 89 8.42 36.27 -13.57
C SER A 89 8.97 37.70 -13.32
N GLN A 90 8.21 38.49 -12.55
CA GLN A 90 8.25 39.92 -12.29
C GLN A 90 8.02 40.24 -10.81
N LEU A 91 7.97 39.26 -9.89
CA LEU A 91 7.96 39.50 -8.44
C LEU A 91 9.33 40.08 -8.02
N GLU A 92 9.53 41.36 -8.31
CA GLU A 92 10.70 42.09 -7.85
C GLU A 92 10.60 42.31 -6.34
N ILE A 93 11.66 41.95 -5.62
CA ILE A 93 11.80 42.16 -4.18
C ILE A 93 11.51 43.64 -3.89
N GLY A 94 10.62 43.92 -2.95
CA GLY A 94 10.24 45.29 -2.60
C GLY A 94 9.14 45.92 -3.49
N LYS A 95 8.67 45.30 -4.58
CA LYS A 95 7.65 45.92 -5.45
C LYS A 95 6.23 45.38 -5.27
N VAL A 96 6.06 44.30 -4.50
CA VAL A 96 4.75 43.65 -4.33
C VAL A 96 4.27 43.75 -2.88
N ASP A 97 3.00 44.11 -2.74
CA ASP A 97 2.30 44.25 -1.47
C ASP A 97 2.26 42.88 -0.74
N LYS A 98 2.67 42.85 0.52
CA LYS A 98 2.58 41.65 1.38
C LYS A 98 1.16 41.10 1.46
N LEU A 99 0.12 41.92 1.35
CA LEU A 99 -1.27 41.46 1.33
C LEU A 99 -1.56 40.58 0.11
N TYR A 100 -1.04 40.96 -1.06
CA TYR A 100 -1.15 40.16 -2.28
C TYR A 100 -0.37 38.85 -2.15
N ILE A 101 0.86 38.91 -1.66
CA ILE A 101 1.70 37.72 -1.39
C ILE A 101 0.98 36.78 -0.41
N LYS A 102 0.39 37.30 0.66
CA LYS A 102 -0.37 36.50 1.62
C LYS A 102 -1.54 35.78 0.97
N GLY A 103 -2.28 36.45 0.08
CA GLY A 103 -3.34 35.83 -0.70
C GLY A 103 -2.81 34.69 -1.57
N LEU A 104 -1.72 34.92 -2.28
CA LEU A 104 -1.06 33.93 -3.12
C LEU A 104 -0.60 32.70 -2.33
N VAL A 105 0.09 32.92 -1.21
CA VAL A 105 0.57 31.86 -0.31
C VAL A 105 -0.61 31.04 0.23
N ARG A 106 -1.70 31.70 0.63
CA ARG A 106 -2.92 31.01 1.10
C ARG A 106 -3.51 30.12 0.01
N ASP A 107 -3.67 30.63 -1.20
CA ASP A 107 -4.29 29.89 -2.29
C ASP A 107 -3.40 28.71 -2.75
N LEU A 108 -2.07 28.88 -2.73
CA LEU A 108 -1.10 27.81 -2.98
C LEU A 108 -1.17 26.70 -1.92
N VAL A 109 -1.16 27.06 -0.63
CA VAL A 109 -1.25 26.10 0.48
C VAL A 109 -2.55 25.30 0.42
N ILE A 110 -3.67 25.95 0.14
CA ILE A 110 -4.96 25.25 0.02
C ILE A 110 -4.90 24.26 -1.16
N SER A 111 -4.36 24.69 -2.30
CA SER A 111 -4.26 23.84 -3.49
C SER A 111 -3.34 22.64 -3.25
N LEU A 112 -2.21 22.87 -2.59
CA LEU A 112 -1.24 21.85 -2.23
C LEU A 112 -1.84 20.83 -1.26
N GLY A 113 -2.53 21.30 -0.21
CA GLY A 113 -3.16 20.42 0.78
C GLY A 113 -4.28 19.56 0.20
N LEU A 114 -5.01 20.06 -0.81
CA LEU A 114 -6.00 19.26 -1.55
C LEU A 114 -5.33 18.15 -2.38
N ILE A 115 -4.26 18.47 -3.12
CA ILE A 115 -3.50 17.49 -3.89
C ILE A 115 -2.89 16.43 -2.97
N GLU A 116 -2.27 16.87 -1.87
CA GLU A 116 -1.67 16.00 -0.85
C GLU A 116 -2.70 15.01 -0.31
N ALA A 117 -3.87 15.52 0.10
CA ALA A 117 -4.94 14.69 0.65
C ALA A 117 -5.48 13.69 -0.39
N ASP A 118 -5.63 14.11 -1.65
CA ASP A 118 -6.09 13.24 -2.73
C ASP A 118 -5.09 12.11 -3.03
N ILE A 119 -3.79 12.43 -3.12
CA ILE A 119 -2.75 11.43 -3.37
C ILE A 119 -2.71 10.43 -2.20
N THR A 120 -2.65 10.92 -0.97
CA THR A 120 -2.64 10.08 0.23
C THR A 120 -3.87 9.17 0.28
N ARG A 121 -5.06 9.70 -0.01
CA ARG A 121 -6.30 8.92 -0.06
C ARG A 121 -6.26 7.85 -1.15
N LEU A 122 -5.86 8.20 -2.37
CA LEU A 122 -5.82 7.23 -3.48
C LEU A 122 -4.87 6.06 -3.19
N LEU A 123 -3.71 6.35 -2.60
CA LEU A 123 -2.77 5.29 -2.19
C LEU A 123 -3.35 4.42 -1.06
N ALA A 124 -4.02 5.02 -0.07
CA ALA A 124 -4.67 4.28 1.00
C ALA A 124 -5.83 3.39 0.50
N ASP A 125 -6.65 3.90 -0.42
CA ASP A 125 -7.78 3.18 -1.01
C ASP A 125 -7.30 1.92 -1.75
N VAL A 126 -6.13 1.96 -2.39
CA VAL A 126 -5.54 0.78 -3.03
C VAL A 126 -5.14 -0.27 -2.01
N GLU A 127 -4.43 0.07 -0.93
CA GLU A 127 -4.08 -0.93 0.09
C GLU A 127 -5.33 -1.57 0.73
N VAL A 128 -6.36 -0.76 1.04
CA VAL A 128 -7.63 -1.27 1.56
C VAL A 128 -8.30 -2.22 0.58
N TRP A 129 -8.27 -1.89 -0.72
CA TRP A 129 -8.79 -2.77 -1.77
C TRP A 129 -8.00 -4.10 -1.86
N ILE A 130 -6.67 -4.06 -1.85
CA ILE A 130 -5.82 -5.27 -1.89
C ILE A 130 -6.06 -6.13 -0.64
N GLY A 131 -6.12 -5.50 0.54
CA GLY A 131 -6.42 -6.18 1.80
C GLY A 131 -7.79 -6.87 1.78
N GLY A 132 -8.83 -6.14 1.35
CA GLY A 132 -10.17 -6.70 1.21
C GLY A 132 -10.25 -7.85 0.21
N LYS A 133 -9.57 -7.73 -0.94
CA LYS A 133 -9.44 -8.79 -1.95
C LYS A 133 -8.71 -10.01 -1.40
N THR A 134 -7.66 -9.82 -0.63
CA THR A 134 -6.87 -10.90 0.00
C THR A 134 -7.72 -11.68 1.01
N GLU A 135 -8.43 -10.99 1.89
CA GLU A 135 -9.34 -11.61 2.85
C GLU A 135 -10.48 -12.37 2.14
N LEU A 136 -11.01 -11.80 1.05
CA LEU A 136 -12.01 -12.47 0.23
C LEU A 136 -11.45 -13.74 -0.42
N ALA A 137 -10.23 -13.69 -0.98
CA ALA A 137 -9.57 -14.83 -1.61
C ALA A 137 -9.39 -15.98 -0.61
N LEU A 138 -8.88 -15.70 0.60
CA LEU A 138 -8.69 -16.70 1.64
C LEU A 138 -10.02 -17.30 2.14
N LYS A 139 -11.05 -16.47 2.35
CA LYS A 139 -12.40 -16.95 2.70
C LYS A 139 -13.04 -17.77 1.58
N HIS A 140 -12.81 -17.36 0.32
CA HIS A 140 -13.30 -18.10 -0.84
C HIS A 140 -12.63 -19.48 -0.92
N LEU A 141 -11.31 -19.55 -0.73
CA LEU A 141 -10.58 -20.82 -0.67
C LEU A 141 -11.15 -21.74 0.41
N GLN A 142 -11.33 -21.25 1.62
CA GLN A 142 -11.88 -22.05 2.72
C GLN A 142 -13.26 -22.61 2.38
N ARG A 143 -14.11 -21.81 1.72
CA ARG A 143 -15.45 -22.25 1.27
C ARG A 143 -15.38 -23.26 0.14
N LEU A 144 -14.49 -23.08 -0.83
CA LEU A 144 -14.30 -24.05 -1.91
C LEU A 144 -13.84 -25.41 -1.36
N LEU A 145 -12.95 -25.44 -0.37
CA LEU A 145 -12.50 -26.68 0.27
C LEU A 145 -13.61 -27.43 1.01
N VAL A 146 -14.68 -26.75 1.41
CA VAL A 146 -15.88 -27.37 2.01
C VAL A 146 -16.74 -28.05 0.94
N VAL A 147 -16.92 -27.40 -0.22
CA VAL A 147 -17.93 -27.81 -1.21
C VAL A 147 -17.38 -28.62 -2.39
N ASP A 148 -16.12 -28.40 -2.77
CA ASP A 148 -15.49 -29.04 -3.93
C ASP A 148 -14.56 -30.17 -3.48
N LEU A 149 -15.04 -31.41 -3.61
CA LEU A 149 -14.29 -32.61 -3.24
C LEU A 149 -13.00 -32.78 -4.07
N HIS A 150 -13.01 -32.39 -5.34
CA HIS A 150 -11.85 -32.53 -6.20
C HIS A 150 -10.75 -31.56 -5.77
N LEU A 151 -11.12 -30.30 -5.53
CA LEU A 151 -10.20 -29.30 -5.01
C LEU A 151 -9.67 -29.71 -3.63
N LYS A 152 -10.54 -30.16 -2.73
CA LYS A 152 -10.17 -30.68 -1.41
C LYS A 152 -9.14 -31.81 -1.50
N THR A 153 -9.37 -32.78 -2.37
CA THR A 153 -8.45 -33.91 -2.62
C THR A 153 -7.09 -33.41 -3.12
N LYS A 154 -7.09 -32.49 -4.10
CA LYS A 154 -5.86 -31.88 -4.64
C LYS A 154 -5.04 -31.19 -3.55
N TRP A 155 -5.69 -30.42 -2.68
CA TRP A 155 -5.04 -29.73 -1.56
C TRP A 155 -4.52 -30.71 -0.50
N LYS A 156 -5.27 -31.76 -0.14
CA LYS A 156 -4.78 -32.83 0.75
C LYS A 156 -3.55 -33.53 0.17
N SER A 157 -3.55 -33.85 -1.13
CA SER A 157 -2.36 -34.42 -1.79
C SER A 157 -1.16 -33.47 -1.74
N ALA A 158 -1.37 -32.17 -1.99
CA ALA A 158 -0.32 -31.16 -1.88
C ALA A 158 0.23 -31.05 -0.44
N TYR A 159 -0.65 -31.08 0.56
CA TYR A 159 -0.30 -31.06 1.97
C TYR A 159 0.63 -32.23 2.35
N HIS A 160 0.34 -33.43 1.85
CA HIS A 160 1.18 -34.60 2.11
C HIS A 160 2.50 -34.58 1.32
N LEU A 161 2.57 -33.86 0.20
CA LEU A 161 3.77 -33.78 -0.62
C LEU A 161 4.83 -32.86 0.01
N ARG A 162 4.52 -31.57 0.15
CA ARG A 162 5.42 -30.54 0.72
C ARG A 162 4.73 -29.19 0.87
N GLU A 163 5.27 -28.34 1.75
CA GLU A 163 4.82 -26.94 1.93
C GLU A 163 4.74 -26.17 0.61
N THR A 164 5.76 -26.30 -0.26
CA THR A 164 5.79 -25.61 -1.56
C THR A 164 4.67 -26.03 -2.51
N ALA A 165 4.09 -27.22 -2.35
CA ALA A 165 2.94 -27.62 -3.16
C ALA A 165 1.67 -26.85 -2.73
N CYS A 166 1.49 -26.63 -1.42
CA CYS A 166 0.42 -25.78 -0.90
C CYS A 166 0.61 -24.31 -1.29
N GLU A 167 1.84 -23.79 -1.19
CA GLU A 167 2.22 -22.45 -1.65
C GLU A 167 1.76 -22.19 -3.08
N ARG A 168 2.07 -23.10 -4.02
CA ARG A 168 1.70 -22.96 -5.43
C ARG A 168 0.19 -22.98 -5.65
N LEU A 169 -0.54 -23.84 -4.94
CA LEU A 169 -2.00 -23.85 -5.02
C LEU A 169 -2.62 -22.58 -4.43
N GLY A 170 -2.03 -22.08 -3.34
CA GLY A 170 -2.36 -20.79 -2.76
C GLY A 170 -2.16 -19.65 -3.76
N GLY A 171 -0.96 -19.53 -4.31
CA GLY A 171 -0.64 -18.52 -5.33
C GLY A 171 -1.57 -18.60 -6.55
N ALA A 172 -1.85 -19.79 -7.05
CA ALA A 172 -2.77 -19.99 -8.18
C ALA A 172 -4.21 -19.56 -7.84
N HIS A 173 -4.66 -19.83 -6.61
CA HIS A 173 -5.96 -19.36 -6.13
C HIS A 173 -6.00 -17.84 -6.00
N PHE A 174 -4.93 -17.21 -5.51
CA PHE A 174 -4.83 -15.75 -5.45
C PHE A 174 -4.93 -15.10 -6.84
N LEU A 175 -4.32 -15.72 -7.87
CA LEU A 175 -4.42 -15.23 -9.26
C LEU A 175 -5.88 -15.19 -9.76
N TRP A 176 -6.75 -16.13 -9.34
CA TRP A 176 -8.19 -16.07 -9.68
C TRP A 176 -8.90 -14.81 -9.14
N HIS A 177 -8.30 -14.15 -8.15
CA HIS A 177 -8.80 -12.91 -7.57
C HIS A 177 -8.08 -11.66 -8.09
N GLY A 178 -7.15 -11.81 -9.03
CA GLY A 178 -6.29 -10.72 -9.52
C GLY A 178 -5.16 -10.37 -8.56
N LEU A 179 -4.78 -11.30 -7.67
CA LEU A 179 -3.69 -11.12 -6.72
C LEU A 179 -2.51 -12.00 -7.10
N TRP A 180 -1.34 -11.40 -7.16
CA TRP A 180 -0.05 -12.04 -7.38
C TRP A 180 0.60 -12.23 -6.02
N ALA A 181 0.47 -13.45 -5.49
CA ALA A 181 1.04 -13.79 -4.22
C ALA A 181 2.53 -14.13 -4.40
N PHE A 182 3.38 -13.56 -3.55
CA PHE A 182 4.82 -13.73 -3.62
C PHE A 182 5.42 -14.05 -2.27
N LYS A 183 6.63 -14.60 -2.31
CA LYS A 183 7.49 -14.75 -1.14
C LYS A 183 8.85 -14.11 -1.40
N VAL A 184 9.62 -13.96 -0.33
CA VAL A 184 10.90 -13.26 -0.36
C VAL A 184 11.99 -14.24 0.00
N ASP A 185 13.03 -14.31 -0.83
CA ASP A 185 14.18 -15.16 -0.56
C ASP A 185 15.15 -14.53 0.46
N THR A 186 16.21 -15.26 0.81
CA THR A 186 17.24 -14.77 1.75
C THR A 186 18.04 -13.57 1.23
N HIS A 187 17.92 -13.23 -0.05
CA HIS A 187 18.55 -12.09 -0.70
C HIS A 187 17.59 -10.91 -0.89
N GLY A 188 16.33 -11.03 -0.46
CA GLY A 188 15.30 -10.00 -0.60
C GLY A 188 14.59 -10.01 -1.96
N ALA A 189 14.84 -11.01 -2.82
CA ALA A 189 14.20 -11.09 -4.12
C ALA A 189 12.76 -11.61 -4.02
N ARG A 190 11.84 -10.97 -4.76
CA ARG A 190 10.44 -11.35 -4.85
C ARG A 190 10.28 -12.49 -5.84
N THR A 191 9.73 -13.59 -5.36
CA THR A 191 9.51 -14.80 -6.14
C THR A 191 8.02 -15.12 -6.19
N ASP A 192 7.49 -15.28 -7.40
CA ASP A 192 6.10 -15.69 -7.61
C ASP A 192 5.84 -17.06 -6.99
N LEU A 193 4.74 -17.20 -6.24
CA LEU A 193 4.43 -18.44 -5.54
C LEU A 193 4.04 -19.59 -6.48
N VAL A 194 3.65 -19.32 -7.74
CA VAL A 194 3.19 -20.35 -8.68
C VAL A 194 4.33 -20.93 -9.51
N THR A 195 5.16 -20.05 -10.06
CA THR A 195 6.25 -20.36 -11.00
C THR A 195 7.61 -20.46 -10.31
N TYR A 196 7.78 -19.81 -9.16
CA TYR A 196 9.07 -19.59 -8.51
C TYR A 196 10.07 -18.77 -9.34
N GLU A 197 9.56 -17.94 -10.24
CA GLU A 197 10.36 -17.00 -11.02
C GLU A 197 10.30 -15.59 -10.39
N PRO A 198 11.30 -14.73 -10.68
CA PRO A 198 11.21 -13.32 -10.34
C PRO A 198 9.95 -12.68 -10.91
N ILE A 199 9.28 -11.85 -10.11
CA ILE A 199 8.05 -11.18 -10.55
C ILE A 199 8.37 -10.06 -11.53
N ASP A 200 7.72 -10.09 -12.70
CA ASP A 200 7.65 -8.94 -13.59
C ASP A 200 6.54 -7.99 -13.13
N GLU A 201 6.93 -6.99 -12.34
CA GLU A 201 6.02 -6.00 -11.78
C GLU A 201 5.29 -5.18 -12.85
N ARG A 202 5.85 -5.04 -14.06
CA ARG A 202 5.17 -4.38 -15.18
C ARG A 202 4.01 -5.22 -15.68
N ALA A 203 4.19 -6.53 -15.79
CA ALA A 203 3.13 -7.45 -16.17
C ALA A 203 2.01 -7.47 -15.12
N VAL A 204 2.35 -7.40 -13.83
CA VAL A 204 1.35 -7.30 -12.75
C VAL A 204 0.52 -6.04 -12.92
N GLY A 205 1.16 -4.86 -13.05
CA GLY A 205 0.48 -3.59 -13.27
C GLY A 205 -0.40 -3.59 -14.52
N ALA A 206 0.14 -4.03 -15.66
CA ALA A 206 -0.59 -4.09 -16.94
C ALA A 206 -1.79 -5.06 -16.91
N SER A 207 -1.79 -6.05 -16.02
CA SER A 207 -2.92 -6.96 -15.82
C SER A 207 -3.99 -6.42 -14.87
N GLY A 208 -3.79 -5.23 -14.28
CA GLY A 208 -4.62 -4.69 -13.20
C GLY A 208 -4.50 -5.52 -11.90
N GLY A 209 -3.41 -6.26 -11.75
CA GLY A 209 -3.15 -7.14 -10.62
C GLY A 209 -2.54 -6.38 -9.44
N ALA A 210 -2.57 -7.02 -8.26
CA ALA A 210 -1.91 -6.52 -7.06
C ALA A 210 -1.03 -7.57 -6.39
N LEU A 211 0.05 -7.13 -5.78
CA LEU A 211 1.02 -7.92 -5.06
C LEU A 211 0.62 -8.10 -3.59
N VAL A 212 0.77 -9.32 -3.11
CA VAL A 212 0.54 -9.64 -1.71
C VAL A 212 1.64 -10.58 -1.20
N LEU A 213 2.31 -10.16 -0.13
CA LEU A 213 3.26 -11.00 0.57
C LEU A 213 2.49 -12.00 1.43
N THR A 214 2.65 -13.28 1.14
CA THR A 214 2.06 -14.36 1.94
C THR A 214 3.11 -15.41 2.25
N GLU A 215 3.16 -15.84 3.50
CA GLU A 215 3.97 -16.99 3.91
C GLU A 215 3.06 -18.15 4.28
N TRP A 216 3.19 -19.25 3.56
CA TRP A 216 2.35 -20.43 3.76
C TRP A 216 3.12 -21.45 4.58
N LYS A 217 2.51 -21.97 5.64
CA LYS A 217 3.11 -22.96 6.51
C LYS A 217 2.22 -24.15 6.72
N LYS A 218 2.79 -25.33 6.58
CA LYS A 218 2.11 -26.59 6.90
C LYS A 218 2.10 -26.80 8.42
N ILE A 219 0.95 -27.07 9.00
CA ILE A 219 0.79 -27.32 10.45
C ILE A 219 0.42 -28.79 10.69
N ASP A 220 1.41 -29.58 11.13
CA ASP A 220 1.22 -31.00 11.46
C ASP A 220 0.80 -31.24 12.93
N ASP A 221 1.23 -30.39 13.86
CA ASP A 221 0.86 -30.46 15.27
C ASP A 221 -0.03 -29.27 15.65
N PRO A 222 -1.30 -29.49 16.03
CA PRO A 222 -2.25 -28.42 16.34
C PRO A 222 -2.03 -27.79 17.72
N LYS A 223 -1.01 -28.20 18.48
CA LYS A 223 -0.66 -27.57 19.77
C LYS A 223 -0.06 -26.19 19.55
N ARG A 224 -0.52 -25.20 20.31
CA ARG A 224 -0.01 -23.82 20.27
C ARG A 224 1.50 -23.67 20.23
N GLY A 225 2.27 -24.39 21.05
CA GLY A 225 3.73 -24.26 21.07
C GLY A 225 4.43 -24.76 19.78
N ALA A 226 3.81 -25.67 19.02
CA ALA A 226 4.31 -26.05 17.70
C ALA A 226 3.94 -25.00 16.65
N ILE A 227 2.69 -24.53 16.70
CA ILE A 227 2.17 -23.46 15.83
C ILE A 227 2.99 -22.17 15.97
N GLU A 228 3.26 -21.73 17.20
CA GLU A 228 4.05 -20.53 17.51
C GLU A 228 5.47 -20.62 16.95
N ARG A 229 6.12 -21.79 16.98
CA ARG A 229 7.47 -21.98 16.42
C ARG A 229 7.48 -21.87 14.90
N VAL A 230 6.52 -22.52 14.23
CA VAL A 230 6.38 -22.44 12.76
C VAL A 230 6.11 -21.01 12.32
N PHE A 231 5.25 -20.30 13.05
CA PHE A 231 4.94 -18.92 12.76
C PHE A 231 6.06 -17.93 13.09
N ALA A 232 6.83 -18.16 14.16
CA ALA A 232 8.01 -17.33 14.45
C ALA A 232 9.01 -17.39 13.29
N GLN A 233 9.20 -18.56 12.69
CA GLN A 233 10.04 -18.72 11.50
C GLN A 233 9.46 -17.98 10.29
N ALA A 234 8.18 -18.18 9.98
CA ALA A 234 7.51 -17.50 8.87
C ALA A 234 7.52 -15.97 9.01
N LYS A 235 7.31 -15.49 10.24
CA LYS A 235 7.36 -14.08 10.59
C LYS A 235 8.75 -13.50 10.39
N GLY A 236 9.81 -14.20 10.81
CA GLY A 236 11.18 -13.78 10.56
C GLY A 236 11.49 -13.65 9.06
N GLN A 237 11.01 -14.60 8.25
CA GLN A 237 11.13 -14.55 6.79
C GLN A 237 10.39 -13.34 6.20
N ALA A 238 9.14 -13.12 6.61
CA ALA A 238 8.33 -12.02 6.11
C ALA A 238 8.80 -10.62 6.58
N LEU A 239 9.42 -10.52 7.76
CA LEU A 239 9.92 -9.24 8.28
C LEU A 239 11.27 -8.85 7.66
N ASN A 240 12.05 -9.81 7.16
CA ASN A 240 13.27 -9.51 6.38
C ASN A 240 12.94 -8.81 5.05
N TYR A 241 11.67 -8.83 4.64
CA TYR A 241 11.22 -8.13 3.46
C TYR A 241 11.13 -6.61 3.68
N VAL A 242 12.00 -5.91 2.96
CA VAL A 242 11.91 -4.47 2.73
C VAL A 242 11.11 -4.28 1.45
N SER A 243 10.02 -3.52 1.53
CA SER A 243 9.17 -3.22 0.37
C SER A 243 10.00 -2.63 -0.78
N GLY A 244 9.91 -3.23 -1.96
CA GLY A 244 10.61 -2.79 -3.17
C GLY A 244 9.91 -1.65 -3.92
N ALA A 245 10.56 -1.21 -4.99
CA ALA A 245 10.34 0.03 -5.73
C ALA A 245 8.96 0.27 -6.43
N LEU A 246 7.96 -0.60 -6.32
CA LEU A 246 6.65 -0.43 -7.01
C LEU A 246 5.44 -0.66 -6.09
N GLY A 247 5.53 -0.27 -4.84
CA GLY A 247 4.48 -0.47 -3.86
C GLY A 247 3.25 0.45 -3.95
N ALA A 248 2.84 0.88 -5.15
CA ALA A 248 1.46 1.34 -5.36
C ALA A 248 0.49 0.18 -5.65
N ILE A 249 0.99 -0.99 -6.02
CA ILE A 249 0.17 -2.18 -6.32
C ILE A 249 0.34 -3.27 -5.26
N GLU A 250 0.87 -2.95 -4.09
CA GLU A 250 1.26 -3.93 -3.07
C GLU A 250 0.58 -3.68 -1.74
N LEU A 251 0.17 -4.75 -1.04
CA LEU A 251 -0.25 -4.68 0.36
C LEU A 251 0.96 -4.69 1.30
N LYS A 252 1.28 -3.54 1.93
CA LYS A 252 2.46 -3.43 2.82
C LYS A 252 2.10 -3.43 4.28
N SER A 253 0.98 -2.80 4.61
CA SER A 253 0.51 -2.65 5.99
C SER A 253 0.09 -3.97 6.64
N VAL A 254 -0.10 -5.04 5.86
CA VAL A 254 -0.50 -6.35 6.37
C VAL A 254 0.30 -7.46 5.70
N VAL A 255 0.81 -8.39 6.51
CA VAL A 255 1.42 -9.65 6.06
C VAL A 255 0.54 -10.80 6.52
N HIS A 256 0.14 -11.67 5.58
CA HIS A 256 -0.66 -12.85 5.88
C HIS A 256 0.24 -14.07 6.07
N LEU A 257 0.28 -14.58 7.31
CA LEU A 257 0.88 -15.87 7.62
C LEU A 257 -0.22 -16.93 7.57
N VAL A 258 -0.20 -17.75 6.52
CA VAL A 258 -1.24 -18.71 6.20
C VAL A 258 -0.82 -20.10 6.70
N ALA A 259 -1.41 -20.56 7.78
CA ALA A 259 -1.36 -21.95 8.19
C ALA A 259 -2.26 -22.80 7.27
N VAL A 260 -1.76 -23.95 6.86
CA VAL A 260 -2.55 -25.00 6.22
C VAL A 260 -2.57 -26.19 7.17
N SER A 261 -3.76 -26.63 7.58
CA SER A 261 -3.94 -27.74 8.52
C SER A 261 -4.94 -28.76 7.98
N LEU A 262 -4.78 -30.04 8.36
CA LEU A 262 -5.79 -31.04 8.03
C LEU A 262 -7.08 -30.80 8.81
N PHE A 263 -6.95 -30.55 10.12
CA PHE A 263 -8.08 -30.39 11.03
C PHE A 263 -8.16 -28.95 11.56
N PRO A 264 -9.34 -28.50 12.03
CA PRO A 264 -9.47 -27.17 12.61
C PRO A 264 -8.51 -26.95 13.78
N ILE A 265 -7.80 -25.82 13.75
CA ILE A 265 -7.05 -25.32 14.90
C ILE A 265 -8.00 -24.44 15.72
N PRO A 266 -8.22 -24.73 17.01
CA PRO A 266 -9.05 -23.88 17.85
C PRO A 266 -8.53 -22.44 17.87
N LYS A 267 -9.43 -21.45 17.87
CA LYS A 267 -9.04 -20.04 17.85
C LYS A 267 -8.13 -19.64 19.03
N ALA A 268 -8.28 -20.29 20.18
CA ALA A 268 -7.43 -20.07 21.36
C ALA A 268 -5.97 -20.55 21.18
N GLU A 269 -5.74 -21.47 20.24
CA GLU A 269 -4.42 -22.00 19.92
C GLU A 269 -3.72 -21.20 18.81
N LEU A 270 -4.48 -20.41 18.02
CA LEU A 270 -3.89 -19.49 17.04
C LEU A 270 -3.30 -18.27 17.74
N PRO A 271 -2.09 -17.82 17.33
CA PRO A 271 -1.54 -16.57 17.82
C PRO A 271 -2.46 -15.39 17.47
N PRO A 272 -2.57 -14.37 18.35
CA PRO A 272 -3.27 -13.14 18.00
C PRO A 272 -2.48 -12.37 16.93
N ASP A 273 -3.19 -11.55 16.15
CA ASP A 273 -2.56 -10.59 15.24
C ASP A 273 -1.62 -9.67 16.04
N THR A 274 -0.45 -9.36 15.47
CA THR A 274 0.58 -8.51 16.11
C THR A 274 1.00 -7.38 15.19
N ILE A 275 1.51 -6.29 15.74
CA ILE A 275 2.08 -5.18 14.96
C ILE A 275 3.58 -5.20 15.15
N GLU A 276 4.35 -5.34 14.06
CA GLU A 276 5.81 -5.31 14.07
C GLU A 276 6.35 -4.52 12.90
N GLN A 277 7.32 -3.64 13.15
CA GLN A 277 7.89 -2.73 12.15
C GLN A 277 6.83 -1.93 11.36
N GLY A 278 5.73 -1.55 12.04
CA GLY A 278 4.61 -0.84 11.41
C GLY A 278 3.70 -1.70 10.54
N LYS A 279 3.94 -3.01 10.43
CA LYS A 279 3.12 -3.96 9.67
C LYS A 279 2.26 -4.80 10.61
N THR A 280 1.02 -5.05 10.21
CA THR A 280 0.13 -6.01 10.88
C THR A 280 0.46 -7.41 10.41
N ILE A 281 0.92 -8.26 11.31
CA ILE A 281 1.10 -9.69 11.06
C ILE A 281 -0.22 -10.39 11.37
N ARG A 282 -0.89 -10.87 10.33
CA ARG A 282 -2.18 -11.54 10.43
C ARG A 282 -2.04 -13.05 10.27
N PHE A 283 -2.64 -13.79 11.18
CA PHE A 283 -2.66 -15.25 11.15
C PHE A 283 -3.96 -15.75 10.52
N VAL A 284 -3.83 -16.60 9.51
CA VAL A 284 -4.98 -17.22 8.84
C VAL A 284 -4.79 -18.73 8.81
N ASN A 285 -5.81 -19.49 9.20
CA ASN A 285 -5.79 -20.94 9.10
C ASN A 285 -6.71 -21.41 7.96
N ILE A 286 -6.16 -22.16 7.02
CA ILE A 286 -6.85 -22.85 5.94
C ILE A 286 -6.95 -24.33 6.30
N VAL A 287 -8.16 -24.77 6.62
CA VAL A 287 -8.45 -26.14 7.03
C VAL A 287 -8.84 -26.96 5.81
N LEU A 288 -8.11 -28.06 5.57
CA LEU A 288 -8.33 -28.95 4.43
C LEU A 288 -9.41 -30.00 4.67
N ASP A 289 -9.75 -30.27 5.93
CA ASP A 289 -10.86 -31.14 6.31
C ASP A 289 -11.77 -30.48 7.36
N PRO A 290 -12.47 -29.39 6.96
CA PRO A 290 -13.38 -28.72 7.87
C PRO A 290 -14.55 -29.64 8.21
N PRO A 291 -14.99 -29.75 9.48
CA PRO A 291 -16.15 -30.53 9.84
C PRO A 291 -17.40 -29.98 9.16
N ALA A 292 -18.38 -30.86 8.95
CA ALA A 292 -19.63 -30.47 8.30
C ALA A 292 -20.32 -29.34 9.10
N PRO A 293 -21.02 -28.40 8.43
CA PRO A 293 -21.74 -27.33 9.13
C PRO A 293 -22.74 -27.84 10.18
N SER A 294 -23.30 -29.03 9.97
CA SER A 294 -24.22 -29.70 10.89
C SER A 294 -23.54 -30.26 12.16
N GLU A 295 -22.21 -30.39 12.15
CA GLU A 295 -21.41 -30.99 13.23
C GLU A 295 -20.59 -29.96 14.01
N GLY A 296 -20.46 -28.73 13.49
CA GLY A 296 -19.57 -27.71 14.04
C GLY A 296 -20.16 -26.87 15.16
N LYS A 297 -19.62 -27.00 16.38
CA LYS A 297 -19.52 -25.88 17.33
C LYS A 297 -18.14 -25.24 17.12
N TYR A 298 -18.09 -24.09 16.43
CA TYR A 298 -16.86 -23.32 16.21
C TYR A 298 -16.77 -22.15 17.18
#